data_AF-A0A8T3A602-F1
#
_entry.id   AF-A0A8T3A602-F1
#
_cell.length_a   1.000
_cell.length_b   1.000
_cell.length_c   1.000
_cell.angle_alpha   90.00
_cell.angle_beta   90.00
_cell.angle_gamma   90.00
#
_symmetry.space_group_name_H-M   'P 1'
#
loop_
_entity.id
_entity.type
_entity.pdbx_description
1 polymer ?
#
loop_
_entity_poly.entity_id
_entity_poly.type
_entity_poly.pdbx_seq_one_letter_code
_entity_poly.pdbx_strand_id
1 'polypeptide(L)'
;MEYRKVDSLEYLGLPLVMRKPVTTDFGNLNKSAQGKINLWGKKHLSYVGRALLIRTALLSIPMYLVTHTTVPHGVLNTIEKIARRFLWQKDANSRGMHYVAWKELCQPRSKRGLGFYSLVKWQGALQARLAWDLLQNPDFLLYKLLLAKYGMEMWSEFMAEMFLSLGRRSRTGLLLFDTLYGGRLEMAKQLMCFMILGYWTGRLY
;
A
#
# COMPACT_ATOMS: atom_id res chain seq x y z
N MET A 1 12.42 10.16 -37.03
CA MET A 1 11.18 10.46 -36.29
C MET A 1 11.58 11.26 -35.06
N GLU A 2 11.17 12.51 -34.98
CA GLU A 2 11.43 13.38 -33.83
C GLU A 2 10.39 13.07 -32.74
N TYR A 3 10.84 12.59 -31.58
CA TYR A 3 9.93 12.24 -30.48
C TYR A 3 9.94 13.34 -29.43
N ARG A 4 8.75 13.76 -28.99
CA ARG A 4 8.59 14.73 -27.90
C ARG A 4 8.72 14.00 -26.56
N LYS A 5 9.74 14.35 -25.77
CA LYS A 5 9.88 13.87 -24.39
C LYS A 5 8.80 14.51 -23.51
N VAL A 6 8.04 13.69 -22.80
CA VAL A 6 7.04 14.14 -21.82
C VAL A 6 7.58 13.85 -20.42
N ASP A 7 7.68 14.88 -19.59
CA ASP A 7 8.31 14.77 -18.26
C ASP A 7 7.41 14.14 -17.20
N SER A 8 6.08 14.29 -17.34
CA SER A 8 5.08 13.70 -16.45
C SER A 8 3.83 13.27 -17.21
N LEU A 9 3.36 12.05 -16.96
CA LEU A 9 2.11 11.51 -17.50
C LEU A 9 1.22 11.05 -16.34
N GLU A 10 -0.07 11.33 -16.38
CA GLU A 10 -1.03 10.78 -15.41
C GLU A 10 -1.80 9.63 -16.08
N TYR A 11 -1.72 8.42 -15.50
CA TYR A 11 -2.42 7.25 -16.00
C TYR A 11 -3.25 6.63 -14.88
N LEU A 12 -4.58 6.58 -15.03
CA LEU A 12 -5.51 6.08 -14.01
C LEU A 12 -5.32 6.74 -12.62
N GLY A 13 -4.95 8.02 -12.61
CA GLY A 13 -4.65 8.78 -11.39
C GLY A 13 -3.25 8.54 -10.81
N LEU A 14 -2.44 7.69 -11.46
CA LEU A 14 -1.05 7.42 -11.11
C LEU A 14 -0.12 8.42 -11.78
N PRO A 15 0.70 9.18 -11.03
CA PRO A 15 1.70 10.05 -11.62
C PRO A 15 2.89 9.19 -12.10
N LEU A 16 2.97 8.98 -13.41
CA LEU A 16 4.11 8.38 -14.09
C LEU A 16 5.15 9.48 -14.35
N VAL A 17 6.12 9.57 -13.45
CA VAL A 17 7.24 10.51 -13.56
C VAL A 17 8.54 9.72 -13.67
N MET A 18 9.47 10.19 -14.50
CA MET A 18 10.76 9.53 -14.70
C MET A 18 11.71 9.68 -13.50
N ARG A 19 11.36 10.56 -12.54
CA ARG A 19 12.06 10.75 -11.26
C ARG A 19 11.34 10.02 -10.12
N LYS A 20 11.99 9.91 -8.96
CA LYS A 20 11.34 9.44 -7.73
C LYS A 20 10.09 10.31 -7.42
N PRO A 21 8.93 9.69 -7.15
CA PRO A 21 7.71 10.44 -6.87
C PRO A 21 7.84 11.17 -5.53
N VAL A 22 7.39 12.42 -5.53
CA VAL A 22 7.45 13.35 -4.40
C VAL A 22 6.04 13.60 -3.88
N THR A 23 5.92 14.10 -2.65
CA THR A 23 4.62 14.39 -2.00
C THR A 23 3.72 15.31 -2.84
N THR A 24 4.30 16.19 -3.66
CA THR A 24 3.58 17.11 -4.55
C THR A 24 2.77 16.37 -5.62
N ASP A 25 3.30 15.24 -6.10
CA ASP A 25 2.73 14.48 -7.21
C ASP A 25 1.41 13.79 -6.78
N PHE A 26 1.24 13.55 -5.48
CA PHE A 26 0.03 12.96 -4.89
C PHE A 26 -0.97 13.99 -4.35
N GLY A 27 -0.86 15.26 -4.78
CA GLY A 27 -1.79 16.32 -4.39
C GLY A 27 -3.25 15.99 -4.73
N ASN A 28 -3.49 15.36 -5.88
CA ASN A 28 -4.82 14.95 -6.36
C ASN A 28 -5.49 13.96 -5.41
N LEU A 29 -4.71 13.05 -4.81
CA LEU A 29 -5.22 12.06 -3.86
C LEU A 29 -5.82 12.73 -2.61
N ASN A 30 -5.10 13.72 -2.07
CA ASN A 30 -5.59 14.50 -0.93
C ASN A 30 -6.83 15.33 -1.29
N LYS A 31 -6.85 15.94 -2.49
CA LYS A 31 -8.01 16.69 -2.99
C LYS A 31 -9.24 15.78 -3.13
N SER A 32 -9.09 14.58 -3.67
CA SER A 32 -10.16 13.59 -3.79
C SER A 32 -10.73 13.17 -2.43
N ALA A 33 -9.86 12.92 -1.45
CA ALA A 33 -10.28 12.61 -0.08
C ALA A 33 -11.05 13.77 0.57
N GLN A 34 -10.59 15.02 0.38
CA GLN A 34 -11.29 16.21 0.86
C GLN A 34 -12.64 16.41 0.15
N GLY A 35 -12.69 16.19 -1.17
CA GLY A 35 -13.89 16.28 -1.97
C GLY A 35 -15.00 15.36 -1.46
N LYS A 36 -14.68 14.11 -1.10
CA LYS A 36 -15.66 13.17 -0.53
C LYS A 36 -16.27 13.69 0.78
N ILE A 37 -15.46 14.26 1.67
CA ILE A 37 -15.96 14.80 2.94
C ILE A 37 -16.81 16.04 2.74
N ASN A 38 -16.46 16.88 1.77
CA ASN A 38 -17.27 18.04 1.42
C ASN A 38 -18.63 17.61 0.86
N LEU A 39 -18.68 16.54 0.05
CA LEU A 39 -19.92 15.99 -0.51
C LEU A 39 -20.84 15.38 0.55
N TRP A 40 -20.30 14.64 1.53
CA TRP A 40 -21.12 13.99 2.56
C TRP A 40 -21.74 14.97 3.55
N GLY A 41 -21.16 16.16 3.68
CA GLY A 41 -21.57 17.14 4.70
C GLY A 41 -21.34 16.64 6.12
N LYS A 42 -21.41 17.55 7.10
CA LYS A 42 -21.08 17.25 8.51
C LYS A 42 -22.30 17.06 9.42
N LYS A 43 -23.50 17.52 9.01
CA LYS A 43 -24.64 17.70 9.93
C LYS A 43 -25.60 16.51 10.07
N HIS A 44 -25.72 15.62 9.08
CA HIS A 44 -26.83 14.65 9.04
C HIS A 44 -26.43 13.17 9.18
N LEU A 45 -25.15 12.88 9.44
CA LEU A 45 -24.65 11.51 9.53
C LEU A 45 -24.49 11.04 10.97
N SER A 46 -25.11 9.89 11.27
CA SER A 46 -24.87 9.15 12.52
C SER A 46 -23.40 8.75 12.64
N TYR A 47 -22.93 8.52 13.87
CA TYR A 47 -21.56 8.07 14.13
C TYR A 47 -21.20 6.81 13.35
N VAL A 48 -22.10 5.82 13.34
CA VAL A 48 -21.94 4.57 12.61
C VAL A 48 -21.87 4.81 11.10
N GLY A 49 -22.73 5.70 10.56
CA GLY A 49 -22.71 6.07 9.15
C GLY A 49 -21.38 6.70 8.74
N ARG A 50 -20.82 7.59 9.56
CA ARG A 50 -19.49 8.19 9.32
C ARG A 50 -18.39 7.14 9.31
N ALA A 51 -18.40 6.23 10.28
CA ALA A 51 -17.41 5.15 10.34
C ALA A 51 -17.51 4.23 9.11
N LEU A 52 -18.72 3.93 8.65
CA LEU A 52 -18.94 3.13 7.44
C LEU A 52 -18.37 3.84 6.20
N LEU A 53 -18.69 5.12 6.00
CA LEU A 53 -18.19 5.91 4.87
C LEU A 53 -16.67 6.03 4.85
N ILE A 54 -16.05 6.20 6.03
CA ILE A 54 -14.59 6.20 6.14
C ILE A 54 -14.02 4.89 5.63
N ARG A 55 -14.56 3.76 6.10
CA ARG A 55 -14.05 2.43 5.78
C ARG A 55 -14.23 2.07 4.31
N THR A 56 -15.41 2.31 3.74
CA THR A 56 -15.76 1.84 2.40
C THR A 56 -15.35 2.81 1.30
N ALA A 57 -15.36 4.11 1.57
CA ALA A 57 -15.17 5.12 0.55
C ALA A 57 -13.95 6.01 0.76
N LEU A 58 -13.60 6.41 1.99
CA LEU A 58 -12.46 7.33 2.17
C LEU A 58 -11.12 6.59 2.13
N LEU A 59 -11.00 5.52 2.90
CA LEU A 59 -9.76 4.75 2.98
C LEU A 59 -9.48 3.95 1.69
N SER A 60 -10.50 3.71 0.86
CA SER A 60 -10.37 2.93 -0.38
C SER A 60 -9.79 3.74 -1.55
N ILE A 61 -9.91 5.07 -1.52
CA ILE A 61 -9.34 5.97 -2.54
C ILE A 61 -7.84 5.71 -2.78
N PRO A 62 -6.97 5.71 -1.75
CA PRO A 62 -5.54 5.47 -1.95
C PRO A 62 -5.19 4.01 -2.26
N MET A 63 -6.08 3.03 -2.09
CA MET A 63 -5.71 1.61 -2.17
C MET A 63 -5.10 1.25 -3.52
N TYR A 64 -5.68 1.72 -4.62
CA TYR A 64 -5.14 1.46 -5.95
C TYR A 64 -3.72 2.01 -6.11
N LEU A 65 -3.51 3.28 -5.77
CA LEU A 65 -2.22 3.95 -5.88
C LEU A 65 -1.15 3.31 -5.00
N VAL A 66 -1.50 2.96 -3.77
CA VAL A 66 -0.60 2.34 -2.79
C VAL A 66 -0.14 0.95 -3.22
N THR A 67 -1.00 0.18 -3.88
CA THR A 67 -0.65 -1.15 -4.41
C THR A 67 0.39 -1.05 -5.53
N HIS A 68 0.29 -0.06 -6.41
CA HIS A 68 1.13 0.04 -7.62
C HIS A 68 2.33 0.97 -7.46
N THR A 69 2.32 1.87 -6.48
CA THR A 69 3.39 2.85 -6.26
C THR A 69 3.73 3.03 -4.79
N THR A 70 4.95 3.47 -4.54
CA THR A 70 5.39 3.87 -3.21
C THR A 70 4.94 5.30 -2.91
N VAL A 71 3.78 5.41 -2.27
CA VAL A 71 3.25 6.69 -1.79
C VAL A 71 4.02 7.11 -0.52
N PRO A 72 4.48 8.37 -0.41
CA PRO A 72 5.12 8.87 0.82
C PRO A 72 4.17 8.82 2.02
N HIS A 73 4.67 8.37 3.17
CA HIS A 73 3.87 8.25 4.39
C HIS A 73 3.21 9.57 4.83
N GLY A 74 3.81 10.73 4.50
CA GLY A 74 3.22 12.04 4.75
C GLY A 74 1.83 12.21 4.12
N VAL A 75 1.63 11.72 2.90
CA VAL A 75 0.36 11.80 2.16
C VAL A 75 -0.68 10.84 2.74
N LEU A 76 -0.27 9.62 3.08
CA LEU A 76 -1.18 8.66 3.72
C LEU A 76 -1.63 9.16 5.10
N ASN A 77 -0.71 9.75 5.86
CA ASN A 77 -1.01 10.37 7.15
C ASN A 77 -1.97 11.57 7.02
N THR A 78 -1.90 12.36 5.93
CA THR A 78 -2.88 13.44 5.72
C THR A 78 -4.28 12.90 5.49
N ILE A 79 -4.43 11.81 4.73
CA ILE A 79 -5.73 11.14 4.53
C ILE A 79 -6.27 10.58 5.85
N GLU A 80 -5.43 9.91 6.66
CA GLU A 80 -5.84 9.42 7.98
C GLU A 80 -6.21 10.56 8.95
N LYS A 81 -5.54 11.72 8.86
CA LYS A 81 -5.92 12.94 9.63
C LYS A 81 -7.30 13.45 9.20
N ILE A 82 -7.56 13.47 7.90
CA ILE A 82 -8.84 13.87 7.32
C ILE A 82 -9.96 12.92 7.79
N ALA A 83 -9.73 11.60 7.76
CA ALA A 83 -10.66 10.59 8.26
C ALA A 83 -10.97 10.77 9.76
N ARG A 84 -9.94 10.98 10.58
CA ARG A 84 -10.10 11.24 12.02
C ARG A 84 -10.94 12.47 12.30
N ARG A 85 -10.67 13.57 11.59
CA ARG A 85 -11.46 14.80 11.73
C ARG A 85 -12.91 14.54 11.38
N PHE A 86 -13.18 13.88 10.26
CA PHE A 86 -14.55 13.57 9.85
C PHE A 86 -15.32 12.69 10.86
N LEU A 87 -14.64 11.72 11.48
CA LEU A 87 -15.26 10.85 12.49
C LEU A 87 -15.71 11.62 13.74
N TRP A 88 -14.81 12.46 14.29
CA TRP A 88 -14.98 13.07 15.61
C TRP A 88 -15.53 14.50 15.60
N GLN A 89 -15.48 15.19 14.46
CA GLN A 89 -15.91 16.58 14.35
C GLN A 89 -17.44 16.67 14.27
N LYS A 90 -18.08 17.30 15.25
CA LYS A 90 -19.54 17.52 15.27
C LYS A 90 -19.95 18.71 14.40
N ASP A 91 -19.25 19.85 14.52
CA ASP A 91 -19.58 21.09 13.79
C ASP A 91 -18.44 21.59 12.89
N ALA A 92 -18.77 22.44 11.91
CA ALA A 92 -17.77 23.02 11.01
C ALA A 92 -16.71 23.85 11.74
N ASN A 93 -17.10 24.53 12.83
CA ASN A 93 -16.25 25.48 13.57
C ASN A 93 -15.65 24.91 14.87
N SER A 94 -16.05 23.72 15.31
CA SER A 94 -15.51 23.10 16.53
C SER A 94 -14.47 22.03 16.19
N ARG A 95 -13.31 22.09 16.85
CA ARG A 95 -12.34 20.98 16.84
C ARG A 95 -12.92 19.88 17.75
N GLY A 96 -13.59 18.90 17.16
CA GLY A 96 -14.10 17.75 17.90
C GLY A 96 -12.97 17.01 18.62
N MET A 97 -13.19 16.67 19.90
CA MET A 97 -12.20 15.95 20.70
C MET A 97 -12.05 14.51 20.18
N HIS A 98 -10.80 14.06 20.01
CA HIS A 98 -10.50 12.69 19.59
C HIS A 98 -10.52 11.77 20.81
N TYR A 99 -11.59 10.98 20.96
CA TYR A 99 -11.76 10.11 22.13
C TYR A 99 -10.89 8.86 22.11
N VAL A 100 -10.54 8.35 20.92
CA VAL A 100 -9.85 7.06 20.75
C VAL A 100 -8.68 7.23 19.79
N ALA A 101 -7.55 6.58 20.10
CA ALA A 101 -6.37 6.62 19.25
C ALA A 101 -6.63 5.95 17.90
N TRP A 102 -6.07 6.49 16.81
CA TRP A 102 -6.25 5.90 15.47
C TRP A 102 -5.81 4.44 15.39
N LYS A 103 -4.72 4.10 16.08
CA LYS A 103 -4.17 2.74 16.15
C LYS A 103 -5.19 1.75 16.73
N GLU A 104 -6.01 2.19 17.69
CA GLU A 104 -7.07 1.36 18.30
C GLU A 104 -8.28 1.24 17.37
N LEU A 105 -8.65 2.32 16.66
CA LEU A 105 -9.72 2.28 15.66
C LEU A 105 -9.38 1.35 14.49
N CYS A 106 -8.10 1.24 14.13
CA CYS A 106 -7.60 0.31 13.11
C CYS A 106 -7.54 -1.16 13.55
N GLN A 107 -7.81 -1.47 14.82
CA GLN A 107 -7.88 -2.87 15.24
C GLN A 107 -9.14 -3.54 14.67
N PRO A 108 -9.14 -4.87 14.48
CA PRO A 108 -10.33 -5.61 14.12
C PRO A 108 -11.40 -5.49 15.22
N ARG A 109 -12.67 -5.69 14.86
CA ARG A 109 -13.79 -5.61 15.80
C ARG A 109 -13.68 -6.59 16.97
N SER A 110 -13.06 -7.75 16.75
CA SER A 110 -12.74 -8.72 17.81
C SER A 110 -11.85 -8.15 18.91
N LYS A 111 -11.00 -7.17 18.58
CA LYS A 111 -10.13 -6.45 19.51
C LYS A 111 -10.68 -5.07 19.89
N ARG A 112 -12.01 -4.89 19.86
CA ARG A 112 -12.72 -3.63 20.19
C ARG A 112 -12.41 -2.44 19.28
N GLY A 113 -11.81 -2.66 18.11
CA GLY A 113 -11.61 -1.62 17.10
C GLY A 113 -12.80 -1.45 16.16
N LEU A 114 -12.76 -0.43 15.29
CA LEU A 114 -13.80 -0.20 14.27
C LEU A 114 -13.57 -1.00 12.97
N GLY A 115 -12.41 -1.66 12.85
CA GLY A 115 -12.02 -2.37 11.63
C GLY A 115 -11.60 -1.42 10.50
N PHE A 116 -11.03 -0.26 10.84
CA PHE A 116 -10.31 0.55 9.85
C PHE A 116 -8.96 -0.10 9.53
N TYR A 117 -8.37 0.27 8.41
CA TYR A 117 -7.00 -0.10 8.08
C TYR A 117 -6.12 1.13 8.14
N SER A 118 -4.92 0.97 8.71
CA SER A 118 -3.91 2.01 8.64
C SER A 118 -3.23 1.95 7.28
N LEU A 119 -3.30 3.04 6.52
CA LEU A 119 -2.79 3.13 5.15
C LEU A 119 -1.29 2.88 5.10
N VAL A 120 -0.56 3.40 6.10
CA VAL A 120 0.89 3.24 6.22
C VAL A 120 1.27 1.77 6.41
N LYS A 121 0.54 1.03 7.26
CA LYS A 121 0.82 -0.39 7.51
C LYS A 121 0.40 -1.27 6.33
N TRP A 122 -0.69 -0.90 5.66
CA TRP A 122 -1.22 -1.67 4.53
C TRP A 122 -0.41 -1.51 3.25
N GLN A 123 0.37 -0.44 3.11
CA GLN A 123 1.21 -0.22 1.94
C GLN A 123 2.14 -1.40 1.64
N GLY A 124 2.93 -1.83 2.62
CA GLY A 124 3.81 -2.99 2.43
C GLY A 124 3.02 -4.27 2.12
N ALA A 125 1.91 -4.51 2.82
CA ALA A 125 1.10 -5.71 2.61
C ALA A 125 0.44 -5.76 1.22
N LEU A 126 0.00 -4.62 0.68
CA LEU A 126 -0.60 -4.55 -0.66
C LEU A 126 0.43 -4.76 -1.76
N GLN A 127 1.60 -4.12 -1.62
CA GLN A 127 2.71 -4.31 -2.55
C GLN A 127 3.25 -5.75 -2.50
N ALA A 128 3.31 -6.35 -1.30
CA ALA A 128 3.63 -7.74 -1.11
C ALA A 128 2.69 -8.67 -1.86
N ARG A 129 1.39 -8.43 -1.71
CA ARG A 129 0.37 -9.20 -2.41
C ARG A 129 0.52 -9.08 -3.92
N LEU A 130 0.74 -7.87 -4.45
CA LEU A 130 0.97 -7.68 -5.88
C LEU A 130 2.22 -8.43 -6.37
N ALA A 131 3.32 -8.36 -5.63
CA ALA A 131 4.54 -9.10 -5.95
C ALA A 131 4.31 -10.62 -5.93
N TRP A 132 3.56 -11.11 -4.93
CA TRP A 132 3.20 -12.52 -4.83
C TRP A 132 2.33 -12.97 -6.01
N ASP A 133 1.31 -12.20 -6.37
CA ASP A 133 0.41 -12.51 -7.49
C ASP A 133 1.17 -12.56 -8.82
N LEU A 134 2.22 -11.73 -8.98
CA LEU A 134 3.13 -11.76 -10.14
C LEU A 134 4.01 -13.01 -10.18
N LEU A 135 4.49 -13.48 -9.03
CA LEU A 135 5.31 -14.69 -8.94
C LEU A 135 4.50 -15.96 -9.20
N GLN A 136 3.23 -15.98 -8.80
CA GLN A 136 2.37 -17.15 -8.99
C GLN A 136 1.89 -17.32 -10.45
N ASN A 137 1.76 -16.22 -11.19
CA ASN A 137 1.12 -16.22 -12.50
C ASN A 137 2.08 -15.69 -13.58
N PRO A 138 2.92 -16.55 -14.19
CA PRO A 138 3.87 -16.14 -15.23
C PRO A 138 3.18 -15.65 -16.52
N ASP A 139 1.87 -15.87 -16.65
CA ASP A 139 1.09 -15.39 -17.79
C ASP A 139 0.69 -13.92 -17.73
N PHE A 140 0.87 -13.25 -16.59
CA PHE A 140 0.57 -11.83 -16.46
C PHE A 140 1.38 -11.00 -17.46
N LEU A 141 0.71 -10.05 -18.13
CA LEU A 141 1.36 -9.13 -19.06
C LEU A 141 2.52 -8.38 -18.39
N LEU A 142 2.33 -7.96 -17.14
CA LEU A 142 3.36 -7.27 -16.37
C LEU A 142 4.58 -8.16 -16.13
N TYR A 143 4.40 -9.45 -15.85
CA TYR A 143 5.50 -10.40 -15.71
C TYR A 143 6.27 -10.54 -17.03
N LYS A 144 5.57 -10.75 -18.14
CA LYS A 144 6.17 -10.87 -19.48
C LYS A 144 6.93 -9.60 -19.89
N LEU A 145 6.39 -8.43 -19.59
CA LEU A 145 7.01 -7.14 -19.90
C LEU A 145 8.27 -6.88 -19.04
N LEU A 146 8.22 -7.21 -17.75
CA LEU A 146 9.38 -7.10 -16.87
C LEU A 146 10.49 -8.06 -17.33
N LEU A 147 10.13 -9.29 -17.68
CA LEU A 147 11.06 -10.29 -18.21
C LEU A 147 11.70 -9.82 -19.52
N ALA A 148 10.92 -9.24 -20.43
CA ALA A 148 11.43 -8.73 -21.71
C ALA A 148 12.36 -7.52 -21.54
N LYS A 149 12.08 -6.65 -20.56
CA LYS A 149 12.86 -5.42 -20.34
C LYS A 149 14.14 -5.65 -19.54
N TYR A 150 14.11 -6.52 -18.54
CA TYR A 150 15.19 -6.68 -17.56
C TYR A 150 15.80 -8.09 -17.53
N GLY A 151 15.25 -9.06 -18.28
CA GLY A 151 15.74 -10.42 -18.34
C GLY A 151 15.38 -11.29 -17.12
N MET A 152 15.80 -12.55 -17.15
CA MET A 152 15.63 -13.52 -16.05
C MET A 152 16.49 -13.17 -14.82
N GLU A 153 17.58 -12.42 -15.00
CA GLU A 153 18.55 -12.08 -13.94
C GLU A 153 17.94 -11.19 -12.83
N MET A 154 16.96 -10.35 -13.16
CA MET A 154 16.25 -9.55 -12.16
C MET A 154 15.62 -10.44 -11.07
N TRP A 155 15.02 -11.56 -11.46
CA TRP A 155 14.32 -12.43 -10.51
C TRP A 155 15.30 -13.19 -9.62
N SER A 156 16.46 -13.59 -10.14
CA SER A 156 17.46 -14.28 -9.31
C SER A 156 18.07 -13.34 -8.27
N GLU A 157 18.33 -12.08 -8.60
CA GLU A 157 18.80 -11.07 -7.64
C GLU A 157 17.73 -10.72 -6.61
N PHE A 158 16.48 -10.50 -7.04
CA PHE A 158 15.36 -10.21 -6.15
C PHE A 158 15.11 -11.36 -5.15
N MET A 159 15.16 -12.60 -5.64
CA MET A 159 15.01 -13.78 -4.79
C MET A 159 16.24 -13.96 -3.89
N ALA A 160 17.45 -13.71 -4.38
CA ALA A 160 18.68 -13.79 -3.58
C ALA A 160 18.70 -12.77 -2.44
N GLU A 161 18.33 -11.50 -2.68
CA GLU A 161 18.21 -10.49 -1.63
C GLU A 161 17.09 -10.83 -0.63
N MET A 162 15.97 -11.39 -1.12
CA MET A 162 14.92 -11.91 -0.26
C MET A 162 15.42 -13.10 0.60
N PHE A 163 16.26 -13.99 0.09
CA PHE A 163 16.85 -15.09 0.87
C PHE A 163 17.98 -14.62 1.82
N LEU A 164 18.75 -13.60 1.43
CA LEU A 164 19.78 -12.99 2.27
C LEU A 164 19.15 -12.23 3.45
N SER A 165 18.03 -11.56 3.23
CA SER A 165 17.22 -10.92 4.28
C SER A 165 16.49 -11.91 5.19
N LEU A 166 16.22 -13.14 4.72
CA LEU A 166 15.76 -14.28 5.55
C LEU A 166 16.86 -14.84 6.47
N GLY A 167 18.09 -14.34 6.41
CA GLY A 167 19.16 -14.76 7.33
C GLY A 167 19.62 -16.21 7.16
N ARG A 168 19.58 -16.77 5.94
CA ARG A 168 20.26 -18.05 5.64
C ARG A 168 21.42 -17.85 4.68
N ARG A 169 22.58 -17.60 5.28
CA ARG A 169 23.90 -17.67 4.65
C ARG A 169 24.24 -19.14 4.35
N SER A 170 23.69 -19.72 3.29
CA SER A 170 24.25 -20.96 2.72
C SER A 170 24.07 -21.02 1.20
N ARG A 171 25.19 -21.19 0.49
CA ARG A 171 25.27 -21.35 -0.97
C ARG A 171 24.58 -22.61 -1.50
N THR A 172 24.13 -23.51 -0.62
CA THR A 172 23.34 -24.70 -1.00
C THR A 172 21.84 -24.43 -1.21
N GLY A 173 21.35 -23.21 -0.93
CA GLY A 173 19.94 -22.84 -1.09
C GLY A 173 19.45 -22.75 -2.55
N LEU A 174 20.33 -22.39 -3.49
CA LEU A 174 19.97 -22.30 -4.92
C LEU A 174 19.66 -23.67 -5.54
N LEU A 175 20.41 -24.72 -5.17
CA LEU A 175 20.15 -26.09 -5.65
C LEU A 175 18.93 -26.74 -4.97
N LEU A 176 18.60 -26.31 -3.74
CA LEU A 176 17.36 -26.71 -3.08
C LEU A 176 16.13 -26.03 -3.68
N PHE A 177 16.29 -24.87 -4.34
CA PHE A 177 15.21 -24.10 -4.94
C PHE A 177 14.58 -24.82 -6.14
N ASP A 178 15.39 -25.46 -6.99
CA ASP A 178 14.91 -26.31 -8.09
C ASP A 178 14.17 -27.56 -7.58
N THR A 179 14.55 -28.09 -6.41
CA THR A 179 13.87 -29.26 -5.81
C THR A 179 12.62 -28.92 -5.00
N LEU A 180 12.46 -27.68 -4.53
CA LEU A 180 11.39 -27.28 -3.58
C LEU A 180 10.16 -26.65 -4.24
N TYR A 181 10.21 -26.28 -5.53
CA TYR A 181 9.02 -25.93 -6.32
C TYR A 181 8.10 -27.13 -6.61
N GLY A 182 8.40 -28.30 -6.04
CA GLY A 182 7.59 -29.51 -6.16
C GLY A 182 6.68 -29.84 -4.97
N GLY A 183 6.57 -29.07 -3.86
CA GLY A 183 5.78 -29.63 -2.75
C GLY A 183 5.26 -28.83 -1.56
N ARG A 184 5.76 -27.64 -1.16
CA ARG A 184 5.18 -26.95 0.03
C ARG A 184 5.15 -25.43 -0.10
N LEU A 185 4.14 -24.96 -0.82
CA LEU A 185 3.81 -23.55 -1.04
C LEU A 185 3.35 -22.82 0.25
N GLU A 186 2.91 -23.52 1.30
CA GLU A 186 2.21 -22.90 2.44
C GLU A 186 3.12 -22.20 3.46
N MET A 187 4.36 -22.67 3.64
CA MET A 187 5.31 -22.09 4.60
C MET A 187 6.00 -20.84 4.02
N ALA A 188 6.24 -20.81 2.70
CA ALA A 188 6.79 -19.64 2.01
C ALA A 188 5.80 -18.45 2.01
N LYS A 189 4.49 -18.73 1.95
CA LYS A 189 3.41 -17.73 2.05
C LYS A 189 3.42 -16.95 3.37
N GLN A 190 3.69 -17.61 4.50
CA GLN A 190 3.73 -16.96 5.81
C GLN A 190 5.02 -16.15 6.02
N LEU A 191 6.15 -16.65 5.54
CA LEU A 191 7.45 -15.99 5.69
C LEU A 191 7.61 -14.75 4.79
N MET A 192 7.08 -14.76 3.56
CA MET A 192 7.09 -13.56 2.70
C MET A 192 6.22 -12.42 3.23
N CYS A 193 5.04 -12.73 3.79
CA CYS A 193 4.20 -11.74 4.47
C CYS A 193 4.89 -11.09 5.68
N PHE A 194 5.68 -11.85 6.44
CA PHE A 194 6.45 -11.32 7.57
C PHE A 194 7.62 -10.44 7.13
N MET A 195 8.29 -10.76 6.03
CA MET A 195 9.44 -10.00 5.57
C MET A 195 9.09 -8.66 4.95
N ILE A 196 8.01 -8.55 4.19
CA ILE A 196 7.65 -7.26 3.58
C ILE A 196 7.12 -6.29 4.65
N LEU A 197 6.60 -6.81 5.77
CA LEU A 197 6.32 -6.03 6.98
C LEU A 197 7.60 -5.64 7.77
N GLY A 198 8.63 -6.48 7.78
CA GLY A 198 9.91 -6.23 8.46
C GLY A 198 10.86 -5.28 7.71
N TYR A 199 10.99 -5.43 6.39
CA TYR A 199 11.94 -4.66 5.58
C TYR A 199 11.54 -3.18 5.41
N TRP A 200 10.23 -2.87 5.49
CA TRP A 200 9.72 -1.49 5.42
C TRP A 200 9.70 -0.76 6.77
N THR A 201 9.87 -1.47 7.89
CA THR A 201 9.95 -0.85 9.23
C THR A 201 11.39 -0.62 9.70
N GLY A 202 12.36 -1.36 9.15
CA GLY A 202 13.77 -1.32 9.56
C GLY A 202 14.71 -0.38 8.78
N ARG A 203 14.21 0.44 7.83
CA ARG A 203 15.05 1.39 7.06
C ARG A 203 14.69 2.87 7.31
N LEU A 204 14.13 3.16 8.48
CA LEU A 204 13.89 4.52 9.02
C LEU A 204 14.47 4.72 10.43
N TYR A 205 15.51 3.96 10.78
CA TYR A 205 16.46 4.31 11.84
C TYR A 205 17.88 4.14 11.29
#